data_AF-A0A8J3ZAM4-F1
#
_entry.id   AF-A0A8J3ZAM4-F1
#
_cell.length_a   1.000
_cell.length_b   1.000
_cell.length_c   1.000
_cell.angle_alpha   90.00
_cell.angle_beta   90.00
_cell.angle_gamma   90.00
#
_symmetry.space_group_name_H-M   'P 1'
#
loop_
_entity.id
_entity.type
_entity.pdbx_description
1 polymer ?
#
loop_
_entity_poly.entity_id
_entity_poly.type
_entity_poly.pdbx_seq_one_letter_code
_entity_poly.pdbx_strand_id
1 'polypeptide(L)'
;MSYQTGPGPYDDGWPSYGPQQYETSPQQYGPAQYGPQQYGPAPQQYGPQPGWDPAYGPAFGAPVAGGPAPNPAVAFASATLFIACAIMTFVFAFSAWGGSGSPHLAAGLVGIVFSGKVTGNADFAISATMTVACSTMTFALALFARLNALRWILAAIGALVTVYYFFALLYIAANGGVRFVAMPTFALLLWAAATAVALLPATANAMRRPR
;
A
#
# COMPACT_ATOMS: atom_id res chain seq x y z
N MET A 1 15.34 26.76 75.05
CA MET A 1 14.66 27.61 76.05
C MET A 1 13.35 28.07 75.46
N SER A 2 12.28 27.83 76.21
CA SER A 2 10.88 27.82 75.84
C SER A 2 10.15 29.00 76.48
N TYR A 3 9.19 29.59 75.76
CA TYR A 3 7.98 30.26 76.28
C TYR A 3 6.87 30.05 75.21
N GLN A 4 5.79 29.30 75.49
CA GLN A 4 4.50 29.75 76.07
C GLN A 4 3.81 30.81 75.18
N THR A 5 2.53 30.77 74.79
CA THR A 5 1.31 30.03 75.19
C THR A 5 0.17 30.44 74.21
N GLY A 6 -0.83 29.58 73.97
CA GLY A 6 -2.10 29.90 73.25
C GLY A 6 -3.04 30.82 74.06
N PRO A 7 -4.39 30.89 73.83
CA PRO A 7 -5.28 30.04 73.01
C PRO A 7 -6.33 30.81 72.15
N GLY A 8 -7.16 30.11 71.36
CA GLY A 8 -8.47 30.61 70.92
C GLY A 8 -9.05 29.89 69.70
N PRO A 9 -10.37 29.65 69.62
CA PRO A 9 -10.93 28.42 69.05
C PRO A 9 -11.52 28.57 67.64
N TYR A 10 -11.74 27.40 67.04
CA TYR A 10 -12.46 27.09 65.80
C TYR A 10 -13.70 27.97 65.55
N ASP A 11 -13.83 28.47 64.33
CA ASP A 11 -15.13 28.75 63.72
C ASP A 11 -15.08 28.42 62.22
N ASP A 12 -15.99 27.54 61.82
CA ASP A 12 -16.08 26.88 60.52
C ASP A 12 -16.85 27.76 59.52
N GLY A 13 -16.16 28.35 58.54
CA GLY A 13 -16.75 29.19 57.50
C GLY A 13 -16.47 28.68 56.09
N TRP A 14 -17.45 28.01 55.50
CA TRP A 14 -17.47 27.50 54.13
C TRP A 14 -17.08 28.54 53.06
N PRO A 15 -16.42 28.15 51.95
CA PRO A 15 -16.15 29.06 50.84
C PRO A 15 -17.46 29.48 50.15
N SER A 16 -17.76 30.78 50.24
CA SER A 16 -18.87 31.45 49.58
C SER A 16 -18.66 31.49 48.07
N TYR A 17 -19.64 30.92 47.33
CA TYR A 17 -19.74 30.99 45.88
C TYR A 17 -20.18 32.41 45.45
N GLY A 18 -19.37 33.07 44.64
CA GLY A 18 -19.72 34.36 44.02
C GLY A 18 -20.84 34.22 42.98
N PRO A 19 -21.71 35.23 42.81
CA PRO A 19 -22.82 35.17 41.87
C PRO A 19 -22.37 35.28 40.40
N GLN A 20 -22.95 34.40 39.58
CA GLN A 20 -22.89 34.41 38.12
C GLN A 20 -23.51 35.69 37.56
N GLN A 21 -22.74 36.45 36.77
CA GLN A 21 -23.27 37.54 35.96
C GLN A 21 -23.94 36.96 34.71
N TYR A 22 -25.27 37.02 34.69
CA TYR A 22 -26.08 36.80 33.50
C TYR A 22 -26.08 38.10 32.67
N GLU A 23 -25.33 38.12 31.57
CA GLU A 23 -25.39 39.21 30.61
C GLU A 23 -26.45 38.87 29.54
N THR A 24 -27.54 39.62 29.59
CA THR A 24 -28.74 39.49 28.78
C THR A 24 -28.58 40.30 27.51
N SER A 25 -28.39 39.64 26.36
CA SER A 25 -28.48 40.27 25.04
C SER A 25 -29.95 40.31 24.57
N PRO A 26 -30.47 41.47 24.12
CA PRO A 26 -31.89 41.65 23.82
C PRO A 26 -32.36 40.91 22.57
N GLN A 27 -33.54 40.29 22.69
CA GLN A 27 -34.32 39.67 21.61
C GLN A 27 -34.67 40.71 20.53
N GLN A 28 -34.18 40.50 19.31
CA GLN A 28 -34.64 41.23 18.14
C GLN A 28 -35.66 40.38 17.36
N TYR A 29 -36.89 40.89 17.31
CA TYR A 29 -38.08 40.32 16.71
C TYR A 29 -37.98 40.33 15.17
N GLY A 30 -38.06 39.16 14.54
CA GLY A 30 -38.14 38.98 13.08
C GLY A 30 -39.11 37.84 12.74
N PRO A 31 -39.93 37.96 11.67
CA PRO A 31 -41.12 37.13 11.49
C PRO A 31 -40.82 35.65 11.20
N ALA A 32 -41.68 34.78 11.73
CA ALA A 32 -41.67 33.35 11.46
C ALA A 32 -42.02 33.07 9.99
N GLN A 33 -41.14 32.38 9.28
CA GLN A 33 -41.40 31.87 7.94
C GLN A 33 -41.30 30.34 7.93
N TYR A 34 -42.46 29.68 7.95
CA TYR A 34 -42.62 28.25 7.68
C TYR A 34 -42.57 28.01 6.16
N GLY A 35 -41.72 27.08 5.69
CA GLY A 35 -41.62 26.63 4.29
C GLY A 35 -40.60 25.49 4.12
N PRO A 36 -40.76 24.58 3.14
CA PRO A 36 -40.65 23.13 3.34
C PRO A 36 -39.24 22.51 3.19
N GLN A 37 -39.06 21.33 3.80
CA GLN A 37 -37.97 20.38 3.49
C GLN A 37 -37.97 20.07 1.99
N GLN A 38 -36.87 20.39 1.30
CA GLN A 38 -36.67 20.02 -0.10
C GLN A 38 -35.32 19.34 -0.32
N TYR A 39 -35.42 18.14 -0.87
CA TYR A 39 -34.40 17.16 -1.19
C TYR A 39 -33.69 17.54 -2.50
N GLY A 40 -32.36 17.71 -2.49
CA GLY A 40 -31.55 17.92 -3.72
C GLY A 40 -30.14 18.48 -3.46
N PRO A 41 -29.14 18.16 -4.30
CA PRO A 41 -27.76 18.61 -4.11
C PRO A 41 -27.62 20.10 -4.42
N ALA A 42 -27.07 20.88 -3.49
CA ALA A 42 -26.89 22.32 -3.68
C ALA A 42 -25.64 22.63 -4.53
N PRO A 43 -25.68 23.68 -5.39
CA PRO A 43 -24.73 23.91 -6.47
C PRO A 43 -23.53 24.79 -6.07
N GLN A 44 -22.45 24.69 -6.85
CA GLN A 44 -21.27 25.54 -6.79
C GLN A 44 -21.63 27.03 -6.87
N GLN A 45 -21.30 27.79 -5.83
CA GLN A 45 -21.43 29.25 -5.82
C GLN A 45 -20.06 29.90 -6.02
N TYR A 46 -19.78 30.27 -7.26
CA TYR A 46 -18.66 31.13 -7.65
C TYR A 46 -19.07 32.58 -7.36
N GLY A 47 -18.36 33.25 -6.46
CA GLY A 47 -18.51 34.68 -6.21
C GLY A 47 -17.15 35.36 -6.21
N PRO A 48 -16.82 36.22 -7.19
CA PRO A 48 -15.63 37.04 -7.14
C PRO A 48 -15.89 38.25 -6.24
N GLN A 49 -15.16 38.33 -5.12
CA GLN A 49 -15.15 39.48 -4.22
C GLN A 49 -14.22 40.56 -4.80
N PRO A 50 -14.69 41.80 -5.05
CA PRO A 50 -13.86 42.87 -5.59
C PRO A 50 -13.32 43.78 -4.47
N GLY A 51 -11.99 43.96 -4.41
CA GLY A 51 -11.38 45.13 -3.80
C GLY A 51 -10.19 44.90 -2.86
N TRP A 52 -9.03 45.40 -3.28
CA TRP A 52 -7.95 45.99 -2.47
C TRP A 52 -7.18 45.11 -1.48
N ASP A 53 -6.03 44.55 -1.90
CA ASP A 53 -4.66 44.98 -1.50
C ASP A 53 -3.62 43.87 -1.84
N PRO A 54 -2.46 44.18 -2.48
CA PRO A 54 -1.40 43.21 -2.68
C PRO A 54 -0.53 43.10 -1.42
N ALA A 55 -0.99 42.35 -0.42
CA ALA A 55 -0.17 41.98 0.72
C ALA A 55 0.84 40.87 0.30
N TYR A 56 2.05 41.31 -0.06
CA TYR A 56 3.25 40.47 -0.13
C TYR A 56 3.57 39.94 1.29
N GLY A 57 3.02 38.79 1.64
CA GLY A 57 3.34 38.07 2.88
C GLY A 57 3.59 36.59 2.56
N PRO A 58 4.59 35.94 3.19
CA PRO A 58 4.80 34.51 3.00
C PRO A 58 3.59 33.79 3.57
N ALA A 59 2.73 33.30 2.68
CA ALA A 59 1.63 32.43 3.05
C ALA A 59 2.22 31.18 3.71
N PHE A 60 2.20 31.16 5.05
CA PHE A 60 2.33 29.96 5.85
C PHE A 60 1.18 29.04 5.43
N GLY A 61 1.46 28.22 4.41
CA GLY A 61 0.50 27.33 3.79
C GLY A 61 -0.08 26.39 4.84
N ALA A 62 -1.38 26.51 5.05
CA ALA A 62 -2.17 25.51 5.76
C ALA A 62 -1.82 24.12 5.21
N PRO A 63 -1.72 23.08 6.07
CA PRO A 63 -1.52 21.73 5.60
C PRO A 63 -2.67 21.40 4.64
N VAL A 64 -2.32 21.00 3.41
CA VAL A 64 -3.28 20.50 2.43
C VAL A 64 -3.88 19.22 3.01
N ALA A 65 -4.95 19.37 3.78
CA ALA A 65 -5.76 18.29 4.30
C ALA A 65 -6.59 17.73 3.14
N GLY A 66 -6.37 16.47 2.77
CA GLY A 66 -7.25 15.81 1.80
C GLY A 66 -6.65 14.70 0.94
N GLY A 67 -5.44 14.19 1.24
CA GLY A 67 -5.00 12.93 0.65
C GLY A 67 -5.75 11.75 1.29
N PRO A 68 -6.20 10.73 0.52
CA PRO A 68 -6.76 9.50 1.08
C PRO A 68 -5.83 8.93 2.16
N ALA A 69 -6.40 8.56 3.31
CA ALA A 69 -5.62 8.01 4.42
C ALA A 69 -4.78 6.79 3.96
N PRO A 70 -3.51 6.64 4.40
CA PRO A 70 -2.67 5.52 3.99
C PRO A 70 -3.32 4.18 4.34
N ASN A 71 -3.76 3.42 3.34
CA ASN A 71 -4.33 2.09 3.54
C ASN A 71 -3.23 1.03 3.38
N PRO A 72 -2.78 0.37 4.48
CA PRO A 72 -1.73 -0.64 4.41
C PRO A 72 -2.16 -1.91 3.64
N ALA A 73 -3.45 -2.11 3.38
CA ALA A 73 -3.97 -3.28 2.69
C ALA A 73 -3.32 -3.51 1.33
N VAL A 74 -3.01 -2.45 0.57
CA VAL A 74 -2.43 -2.58 -0.78
C VAL A 74 -0.98 -3.09 -0.72
N ALA A 75 -0.22 -2.68 0.30
CA ALA A 75 1.13 -3.19 0.52
C ALA A 75 1.11 -4.69 0.87
N PHE A 76 0.20 -5.10 1.76
CA PHE A 76 0.01 -6.51 2.10
C PHE A 76 -0.48 -7.34 0.90
N ALA A 77 -1.38 -6.80 0.07
CA ALA A 77 -1.82 -7.47 -1.15
C ALA A 77 -0.65 -7.75 -2.10
N SER A 78 0.25 -6.77 -2.28
CA SER A 78 1.46 -6.96 -3.11
C SER A 78 2.38 -8.04 -2.55
N ALA A 79 2.61 -8.06 -1.23
CA ALA A 79 3.44 -9.06 -0.57
C ALA A 79 2.86 -10.47 -0.75
N THR A 80 1.55 -10.62 -0.52
CA THR A 80 0.85 -11.90 -0.67
C THR A 80 0.91 -12.41 -2.11
N LEU A 81 0.77 -11.54 -3.11
CA LEU A 81 0.88 -11.94 -4.52
C LEU A 81 2.29 -12.44 -4.85
N PHE A 82 3.35 -11.78 -4.36
CA PHE A 82 4.71 -12.28 -4.57
C PHE A 82 5.02 -13.56 -3.80
N ILE A 83 4.43 -13.76 -2.62
CA ILE A 83 4.50 -15.04 -1.90
C ILE A 83 3.86 -16.14 -2.74
N ALA A 84 2.66 -15.89 -3.31
CA ALA A 84 2.01 -16.85 -4.21
C ALA A 84 2.89 -17.16 -5.44
N CYS A 85 3.51 -16.14 -6.04
CA CYS A 85 4.48 -16.32 -7.14
C CYS A 85 5.66 -17.20 -6.71
N ALA A 86 6.25 -16.96 -5.54
CA ALA A 86 7.39 -17.72 -5.03
C ALA A 86 7.01 -19.18 -4.75
N ILE A 87 5.86 -19.43 -4.12
CA ILE A 87 5.35 -20.79 -3.85
C ILE A 87 5.12 -21.55 -5.17
N MET A 88 4.45 -20.94 -6.15
CA MET A 88 4.26 -21.56 -7.46
C MET A 88 5.60 -21.90 -8.13
N THR A 89 6.58 -20.99 -8.03
CA THR A 89 7.92 -21.17 -8.60
C THR A 89 8.66 -22.33 -7.92
N PHE A 90 8.52 -22.50 -6.59
CA PHE A 90 9.00 -23.68 -5.88
C PHE A 90 8.33 -24.97 -6.36
N VAL A 91 7.00 -24.96 -6.54
CA VAL A 91 6.27 -26.12 -7.05
C VAL A 91 6.82 -26.56 -8.40
N PHE A 92 7.11 -25.63 -9.31
CA PHE A 92 7.73 -25.95 -10.60
C PHE A 92 9.12 -26.58 -10.42
N ALA A 93 9.97 -25.98 -9.57
CA ALA A 93 11.32 -26.48 -9.34
C ALA A 93 11.34 -27.89 -8.72
N PHE A 94 10.54 -28.14 -7.68
CA PHE A 94 10.44 -29.46 -7.06
C PHE A 94 9.83 -30.50 -7.99
N SER A 95 8.82 -30.13 -8.80
CA SER A 95 8.21 -31.06 -9.76
C SER A 95 9.17 -31.48 -10.87
N ALA A 96 10.16 -30.65 -11.19
CA ALA A 96 11.15 -30.94 -12.23
C ALA A 96 12.42 -31.65 -11.71
N TRP A 97 12.66 -31.63 -10.40
CA TRP A 97 13.91 -32.11 -9.78
C TRP A 97 14.26 -33.57 -10.10
N GLY A 98 13.25 -34.44 -10.24
CA GLY A 98 13.46 -35.88 -10.47
C GLY A 98 13.67 -36.31 -11.92
N GLY A 99 13.70 -35.39 -12.89
CA GLY A 99 13.81 -35.71 -14.33
C GLY A 99 12.59 -36.43 -14.95
N SER A 100 11.69 -36.97 -14.13
CA SER A 100 10.41 -37.59 -14.52
C SER A 100 9.23 -36.63 -14.50
N GLY A 101 9.49 -35.33 -14.28
CA GLY A 101 8.45 -34.31 -14.18
C GLY A 101 7.63 -34.17 -15.47
N SER A 102 6.36 -33.80 -15.32
CA SER A 102 5.50 -33.48 -16.47
C SER A 102 6.13 -32.37 -17.33
N PRO A 103 6.26 -32.55 -18.66
CA PRO A 103 6.86 -31.54 -19.54
C PRO A 103 6.07 -30.22 -19.53
N HIS A 104 4.79 -30.27 -19.15
CA HIS A 104 3.99 -29.07 -18.95
C HIS A 104 4.48 -28.21 -17.77
N LEU A 105 4.89 -28.84 -16.67
CA LEU A 105 5.44 -28.14 -15.51
C LEU A 105 6.87 -27.67 -15.78
N ALA A 106 7.65 -28.47 -16.51
CA ALA A 106 9.01 -28.10 -16.91
C ALA A 106 9.04 -26.83 -17.78
N ALA A 107 8.04 -26.64 -18.65
CA ALA A 107 7.89 -25.41 -19.43
C ALA A 107 7.72 -24.16 -18.55
N GLY A 108 7.22 -24.31 -17.33
CA GLY A 108 7.08 -23.23 -16.34
C GLY A 108 8.37 -22.87 -15.60
N LEU A 109 9.48 -23.58 -15.80
CA LEU A 109 10.74 -23.26 -15.14
C LEU A 109 11.35 -21.95 -15.66
N VAL A 110 11.87 -21.16 -14.74
CA VAL A 110 12.67 -19.97 -15.07
C VAL A 110 14.04 -20.42 -15.57
N GLY A 111 14.44 -19.97 -16.76
CA GLY A 111 15.70 -20.34 -17.40
C GLY A 111 15.63 -21.55 -18.35
N ILE A 112 14.48 -22.23 -18.49
CA ILE A 112 14.37 -23.43 -19.35
C ILE A 112 14.65 -23.16 -20.83
N VAL A 113 14.37 -21.95 -21.31
CA VAL A 113 14.67 -21.55 -22.69
C VAL A 113 16.19 -21.47 -22.93
N PHE A 114 16.97 -21.24 -21.88
CA PHE A 114 18.43 -21.11 -21.95
C PHE A 114 19.16 -22.41 -21.60
N SER A 115 18.53 -23.32 -20.86
CA SER A 115 19.18 -24.55 -20.35
C SER A 115 19.81 -25.39 -21.48
N GLY A 116 19.10 -25.58 -22.59
CA GLY A 116 19.60 -26.35 -23.73
C GLY A 116 20.85 -25.74 -24.40
N LYS A 117 21.04 -24.42 -24.32
CA LYS A 117 22.19 -23.72 -24.92
C LYS A 117 23.35 -23.55 -23.95
N VAL A 118 23.08 -23.44 -22.65
CA VAL A 118 24.11 -23.14 -21.64
C VAL A 118 24.73 -24.42 -21.10
N THR A 119 23.92 -25.39 -20.68
CA THR A 119 24.39 -26.61 -19.98
C THR A 119 23.98 -27.90 -20.69
N GLY A 120 23.00 -27.84 -21.60
CA GLY A 120 22.39 -29.04 -22.18
C GLY A 120 21.53 -29.84 -21.19
N ASN A 121 21.32 -29.33 -19.97
CA ASN A 121 20.55 -30.02 -18.92
C ASN A 121 19.61 -29.06 -18.15
N ALA A 122 18.48 -29.59 -17.68
CA ALA A 122 17.44 -28.88 -16.94
C ALA A 122 17.91 -28.36 -15.57
N ASP A 123 19.00 -28.88 -15.01
CA ASP A 123 19.55 -28.48 -13.70
C ASP A 123 19.82 -26.97 -13.60
N PHE A 124 20.23 -26.35 -14.71
CA PHE A 124 20.41 -24.89 -14.76
C PHE A 124 19.09 -24.15 -14.57
N ALA A 125 18.02 -24.60 -15.23
CA ALA A 125 16.70 -24.00 -15.08
C ALA A 125 16.15 -24.24 -13.66
N ILE A 126 16.36 -25.43 -13.10
CA ILE A 126 15.92 -25.76 -11.74
C ILE A 126 16.62 -24.86 -10.71
N SER A 127 17.94 -24.73 -10.79
CA SER A 127 18.71 -23.87 -9.89
C SER A 127 18.33 -22.38 -10.03
N ALA A 128 18.20 -21.86 -11.26
CA ALA A 128 17.74 -20.50 -11.51
C ALA A 128 16.33 -20.26 -10.94
N THR A 129 15.42 -21.22 -11.13
CA THR A 129 14.06 -21.18 -10.59
C THR A 129 14.06 -21.13 -9.06
N MET A 130 14.90 -21.97 -8.41
CA MET A 130 15.07 -21.96 -6.96
C MET A 130 15.62 -20.63 -6.45
N THR A 131 16.62 -20.06 -7.11
CA THR A 131 17.19 -18.75 -6.73
C THR A 131 16.12 -17.66 -6.80
N VAL A 132 15.35 -17.59 -7.90
CA VAL A 132 14.27 -16.62 -8.05
C VAL A 132 13.20 -16.81 -6.99
N ALA A 133 12.78 -18.04 -6.70
CA ALA A 133 11.79 -18.34 -5.67
C ALA A 133 12.28 -17.90 -4.28
N CYS A 134 13.50 -18.29 -3.90
CA CYS A 134 14.10 -17.92 -2.62
C CYS A 134 14.24 -16.41 -2.46
N SER A 135 14.86 -15.72 -3.43
CA SER A 135 15.04 -14.26 -3.36
C SER A 135 13.71 -13.53 -3.27
N THR A 136 12.72 -13.94 -4.09
CA THR A 136 11.39 -13.32 -4.08
C THR A 136 10.69 -13.56 -2.75
N MET A 137 10.75 -14.78 -2.20
CA MET A 137 10.17 -15.11 -0.91
C MET A 137 10.81 -14.28 0.21
N THR A 138 12.14 -14.20 0.27
CA THR A 138 12.86 -13.40 1.27
C THR A 138 12.46 -11.93 1.20
N PHE A 139 12.44 -11.34 0.00
CA PHE A 139 12.07 -9.93 -0.13
C PHE A 139 10.58 -9.68 0.13
N ALA A 140 9.69 -10.60 -0.25
CA ALA A 140 8.26 -10.49 0.01
C ALA A 140 7.96 -10.54 1.52
N LEU A 141 8.62 -11.44 2.25
CA LEU A 141 8.54 -11.49 3.72
C LEU A 141 9.11 -10.20 4.34
N ALA A 142 10.24 -9.70 3.84
CA ALA A 142 10.83 -8.47 4.34
C ALA A 142 9.97 -7.22 4.01
N LEU A 143 9.13 -7.27 2.98
CA LEU A 143 8.20 -6.18 2.63
C LEU A 143 7.15 -5.93 3.72
N PHE A 144 6.86 -6.92 4.58
CA PHE A 144 6.03 -6.72 5.77
C PHE A 144 6.62 -5.70 6.76
N ALA A 145 7.93 -5.48 6.74
CA ALA A 145 8.58 -4.42 7.51
C ALA A 145 8.37 -3.00 6.92
N ARG A 146 7.65 -2.89 5.80
CA ARG A 146 7.30 -1.64 5.08
C ARG A 146 8.52 -0.83 4.60
N LEU A 147 9.57 -1.51 4.13
CA LEU A 147 10.74 -0.86 3.54
C LEU A 147 10.47 -0.50 2.07
N ASN A 148 10.42 0.79 1.76
CA ASN A 148 10.12 1.26 0.40
C ASN A 148 11.14 0.78 -0.66
N ALA A 149 12.40 0.60 -0.27
CA ALA A 149 13.44 0.07 -1.15
C ALA A 149 13.15 -1.36 -1.63
N LEU A 150 12.63 -2.22 -0.74
CA LEU A 150 12.29 -3.60 -1.08
C LEU A 150 11.21 -3.67 -2.16
N ARG A 151 10.21 -2.78 -2.13
CA ARG A 151 9.17 -2.72 -3.16
C ARG A 151 9.77 -2.59 -4.56
N TRP A 152 10.76 -1.71 -4.72
CA TRP A 152 11.41 -1.51 -6.01
C TRP A 152 12.23 -2.72 -6.46
N ILE A 153 12.88 -3.41 -5.51
CA ILE A 153 13.59 -4.66 -5.79
C ILE A 153 12.61 -5.74 -6.25
N LEU A 154 11.49 -5.96 -5.54
CA LEU A 154 10.48 -6.92 -5.97
C LEU A 154 9.86 -6.56 -7.31
N ALA A 155 9.56 -5.28 -7.54
CA ALA A 155 9.02 -4.83 -8.82
C ALA A 155 10.02 -5.07 -9.97
N ALA A 156 11.32 -4.85 -9.74
CA ALA A 156 12.35 -5.15 -10.73
C ALA A 156 12.48 -6.65 -11.01
N ILE A 157 12.51 -7.49 -9.96
CA ILE A 157 12.53 -8.96 -10.10
C ILE A 157 11.27 -9.44 -10.83
N GLY A 158 10.10 -8.96 -10.44
CA GLY A 158 8.83 -9.34 -11.05
C GLY A 158 8.72 -8.91 -12.51
N ALA A 159 9.18 -7.70 -12.84
CA ALA A 159 9.26 -7.23 -14.22
C ALA A 159 10.21 -8.11 -15.05
N LEU A 160 11.40 -8.44 -14.52
CA LEU A 160 12.37 -9.29 -15.19
C LEU A 160 11.79 -10.68 -15.49
N VAL A 161 11.14 -11.30 -14.50
CA VAL A 161 10.51 -12.63 -14.65
C VAL A 161 9.33 -12.57 -15.63
N THR A 162 8.55 -11.49 -15.62
CA THR A 162 7.45 -11.27 -16.58
C THR A 162 7.98 -11.20 -18.01
N VAL A 163 9.03 -10.40 -18.25
CA VAL A 163 9.68 -10.30 -19.56
C VAL A 163 10.23 -11.66 -20.00
N TYR A 164 10.82 -12.42 -19.08
CA TYR A 164 11.28 -13.78 -19.35
C TYR A 164 10.13 -14.69 -19.80
N TYR A 165 9.01 -14.74 -19.10
CA TYR A 165 7.89 -15.61 -19.49
C TYR A 165 7.26 -15.17 -20.81
N PHE A 166 7.22 -13.86 -21.09
CA PHE A 166 6.76 -13.36 -22.39
C PHE A 166 7.66 -13.86 -23.51
N PHE A 167 8.98 -13.76 -23.34
CA PHE A 167 9.95 -14.31 -24.27
C PHE A 167 9.82 -15.84 -24.42
N ALA A 168 9.63 -16.56 -23.30
CA ALA A 168 9.45 -18.01 -23.32
C ALA A 168 8.20 -18.43 -24.10
N LEU A 169 7.10 -17.68 -24.00
CA LEU A 169 5.90 -17.91 -24.79
C LEU A 169 6.14 -17.73 -26.29
N LEU A 170 6.83 -16.65 -26.69
CA LEU A 170 7.21 -16.43 -28.09
C LEU A 170 8.10 -17.57 -28.60
N TYR A 171 9.07 -18.00 -27.80
CA TYR A 171 9.96 -19.11 -28.14
C TYR A 171 9.18 -20.42 -28.33
N ILE A 172 8.28 -20.76 -27.39
CA ILE A 172 7.45 -21.98 -27.47
C ILE A 172 6.54 -21.94 -28.69
N ALA A 173 5.89 -20.81 -28.96
CA ALA A 173 5.01 -20.63 -30.11
C ALA A 173 5.78 -20.78 -31.44
N ALA A 174 6.97 -20.17 -31.54
CA ALA A 174 7.81 -20.24 -32.74
C ALA A 174 8.31 -21.67 -33.05
N ASN A 175 8.43 -22.53 -32.03
CA ASN A 175 8.91 -23.91 -32.17
C ASN A 175 7.78 -24.96 -32.16
N GLY A 176 6.52 -24.55 -32.36
CA GLY A 176 5.37 -25.47 -32.45
C GLY A 176 4.97 -26.11 -31.11
N GLY A 177 5.49 -25.61 -29.98
CA GLY A 177 5.24 -26.14 -28.64
C GLY A 177 3.92 -25.69 -28.01
N VAL A 178 2.90 -25.35 -28.81
CA VAL A 178 1.65 -24.71 -28.34
C VAL A 178 0.94 -25.47 -27.22
N ARG A 179 1.08 -26.80 -27.14
CA ARG A 179 0.56 -27.66 -26.07
C ARG A 179 1.14 -27.34 -24.67
N PHE A 180 2.26 -26.63 -24.59
CA PHE A 180 2.94 -26.28 -23.34
C PHE A 180 2.71 -24.82 -22.92
N VAL A 181 1.92 -24.05 -23.67
CA VAL A 181 1.71 -22.60 -23.48
C VAL A 181 0.93 -22.27 -22.21
N ALA A 182 0.08 -23.17 -21.72
CA ALA A 182 -0.82 -22.90 -20.59
C ALA A 182 -0.06 -22.53 -19.30
N MET A 183 0.99 -23.27 -18.95
CA MET A 183 1.74 -23.05 -17.70
C MET A 183 2.55 -21.73 -17.71
N PRO A 184 3.36 -21.42 -18.73
CA PRO A 184 4.04 -20.12 -18.82
C PRO A 184 3.07 -18.95 -18.91
N THR A 185 1.91 -19.12 -19.54
CA THR A 185 0.86 -18.07 -19.58
C THR A 185 0.32 -17.78 -18.18
N PHE A 186 -0.02 -18.82 -17.42
CA PHE A 186 -0.47 -18.66 -16.04
C PHE A 186 0.59 -17.96 -15.18
N ALA A 187 1.84 -18.41 -15.28
CA ALA A 187 2.95 -17.79 -14.56
C ALA A 187 3.15 -16.33 -14.97
N LEU A 188 3.12 -16.02 -16.27
CA LEU A 188 3.22 -14.66 -16.78
C LEU A 188 2.15 -13.75 -16.19
N LEU A 189 0.88 -14.17 -16.22
CA LEU A 189 -0.23 -13.37 -15.70
C LEU A 189 -0.08 -13.11 -14.19
N LEU A 190 0.32 -14.13 -13.43
CA LEU A 190 0.50 -14.01 -11.99
C LEU A 190 1.66 -13.05 -11.65
N TRP A 191 2.80 -13.19 -12.32
CA TRP A 191 3.96 -12.31 -12.14
C TRP A 191 3.69 -10.88 -12.61
N ALA A 192 2.97 -10.70 -13.72
CA ALA A 192 2.56 -9.40 -14.23
C ALA A 192 1.61 -8.70 -13.26
N ALA A 193 0.62 -9.43 -12.72
CA ALA A 193 -0.32 -8.89 -11.74
C ALA A 193 0.41 -8.47 -10.45
N ALA A 194 1.29 -9.33 -9.90
CA ALA A 194 2.10 -9.01 -8.73
C ALA A 194 2.94 -7.74 -8.96
N THR A 195 3.59 -7.64 -10.12
CA THR A 195 4.41 -6.49 -10.51
C THR A 195 3.58 -5.21 -10.68
N ALA A 196 2.42 -5.30 -11.33
CA ALA A 196 1.52 -4.16 -11.51
C ALA A 196 1.05 -3.60 -10.17
N VAL A 197 0.61 -4.46 -9.25
CA VAL A 197 0.19 -4.06 -7.90
C VAL A 197 1.36 -3.45 -7.12
N ALA A 198 2.58 -3.98 -7.29
CA ALA A 198 3.77 -3.42 -6.68
C ALA A 198 4.06 -2.00 -7.19
N LEU A 199 3.83 -1.71 -8.46
CA LEU A 199 4.12 -0.41 -9.07
C LEU A 199 3.05 0.66 -8.79
N LEU A 200 1.85 0.28 -8.38
CA LEU A 200 0.75 1.22 -8.12
C LEU A 200 1.17 2.36 -7.15
N PRO A 201 0.79 3.61 -7.44
CA PRO A 201 1.03 4.75 -6.54
C PRO A 201 0.41 4.55 -5.15
N ALA A 202 -0.73 3.85 -5.08
CA ALA A 202 -1.39 3.49 -3.83
C ALA A 202 -0.45 2.69 -2.90
N THR A 203 0.33 1.76 -3.46
CA THR A 203 1.32 0.96 -2.73
C THR A 203 2.46 1.83 -2.18
N ALA A 204 2.88 2.85 -2.94
CA ALA A 204 3.89 3.81 -2.48
C ALA A 204 3.36 4.72 -1.34
N ASN A 205 2.10 5.16 -1.44
CA ASN A 205 1.46 5.99 -0.41
C ASN A 205 1.24 5.22 0.90
N ALA A 206 0.88 3.93 0.81
CA ALA A 206 0.68 3.05 1.96
C ALA A 206 1.92 2.86 2.85
N MET A 207 3.12 3.09 2.30
CA MET A 207 4.38 2.93 3.03
C MET A 207 4.93 4.22 3.64
N ARG A 208 4.33 5.39 3.36
CA ARG A 208 4.72 6.64 4.01
C ARG A 208 4.19 6.65 5.44
N ARG A 209 5.06 6.44 6.43
CA ARG A 209 4.68 6.61 7.84
C ARG A 209 4.27 8.08 8.08
N PRO A 210 3.16 8.36 8.77
CA PRO A 210 2.91 9.70 9.29
C PRO A 210 4.09 10.06 10.20
N ARG A 211 4.73 11.19 9.91
CA ARG A 211 5.79 11.77 10.74
C ARG A 211 5.16 12.48 11.92
#